data_AF-A0AAV3QC66-F1
#
_entry.id   AF-A0AAV3QC66-F1
#
_cell.length_a   1.000
_cell.length_b   1.000
_cell.length_c   1.000
_cell.angle_alpha   90.00
_cell.angle_beta   90.00
_cell.angle_gamma   90.00
#
_symmetry.space_group_name_H-M   'P 1'
#
loop_
_entity.id
_entity.type
_entity.pdbx_description
1 polymer ?
#
loop_
_entity_poly.entity_id
_entity_poly.type
_entity_poly.pdbx_seq_one_letter_code
_entity_poly.pdbx_strand_id
1 'polypeptide(L)'
;MAKIQAASFIYTSDCKSFPYRNISAAISIPRLIKGSQISIPLQLRTTFEDETIIVPNLPQNKKSKADDFTGPDPLVIAKLYEILEGISDRVEMHKNVGEQRNNWNSLLLTSINSITLAAATMAAMAAATNIVGDAALALKISSTTLYLGATGMLSIMNKIQPSQLAEEQRNAARLFKNLGTQIEKLIAIGNPTAQDVKIMMEKVLALDKAYLLPLLGKMLEKYPSKVEPAIWWPEARRRQRKETTDLSNGWNFKLEGTMGEIIKVMKKNDKEDYLRLGEKALKIHKALAVSGPFLTGLAALGTTFVGHGSLPVMVGVFGGALATIVNTFEHAAQVGMVLELYRSNAGFFKFMEESIESNLLEKDVNRRENGELFELKVALQLGRSLSELRDLANISARDDGDIEEFASKLF
;
A
#
# COMPACT_ATOMS: atom_id res chain seq x y z
N MET A 1 -3.03 -46.98 48.06
CA MET A 1 -4.18 -46.13 48.45
C MET A 1 -3.67 -44.98 49.30
N ALA A 2 -3.71 -43.75 48.80
CA ALA A 2 -3.56 -42.54 49.59
C ALA A 2 -4.26 -41.40 48.86
N LYS A 3 -5.24 -40.77 49.54
CA LYS A 3 -6.04 -39.65 49.05
C LYS A 3 -5.32 -38.34 49.33
N ILE A 4 -5.39 -37.43 48.37
CA ILE A 4 -4.97 -36.03 48.44
C ILE A 4 -6.11 -35.22 49.06
N GLN A 5 -5.79 -34.32 49.99
CA GLN A 5 -6.70 -33.26 50.44
C GLN A 5 -5.95 -31.94 50.51
N ALA A 6 -6.54 -30.91 49.91
CA ALA A 6 -6.06 -29.55 49.83
C ALA A 6 -6.34 -28.76 51.11
N ALA A 7 -5.52 -27.75 51.39
CA ALA A 7 -5.84 -26.67 52.31
C ALA A 7 -5.31 -25.33 51.78
N SER A 8 -6.21 -24.36 51.74
CA SER A 8 -6.02 -22.94 51.48
C SER A 8 -5.43 -22.23 52.70
N PHE A 9 -4.54 -21.27 52.49
CA PHE A 9 -4.20 -20.26 53.50
C PHE A 9 -4.13 -18.85 52.91
N ILE A 10 -4.97 -18.00 53.48
CA ILE A 10 -5.03 -16.54 53.38
C ILE A 10 -3.81 -15.98 54.13
N TYR A 11 -3.17 -14.94 53.60
CA TYR A 11 -2.28 -14.08 54.37
C TYR A 11 -2.72 -12.62 54.28
N THR A 12 -3.19 -12.11 55.41
CA THR A 12 -3.35 -10.70 55.75
C THR A 12 -1.98 -10.03 55.90
N SER A 13 -1.82 -8.79 55.43
CA SER A 13 -0.61 -7.99 55.66
C SER A 13 -0.94 -6.85 56.61
N ASP A 14 -0.37 -6.93 57.82
CA ASP A 14 -0.42 -5.89 58.85
C ASP A 14 0.51 -4.72 58.51
N CYS A 15 0.00 -3.51 58.70
CA CYS A 15 0.75 -2.25 58.66
C CYS A 15 1.65 -2.09 59.88
N LYS A 16 2.93 -1.77 59.67
CA LYS A 16 3.79 -1.14 60.68
C LYS A 16 4.35 0.18 60.15
N SER A 17 4.01 1.24 60.86
CA SER A 17 4.46 2.62 60.69
C SER A 17 5.88 2.80 61.24
N PHE A 18 6.78 3.42 60.46
CA PHE A 18 8.06 4.05 60.89
C PHE A 18 8.47 5.13 59.85
N PRO A 19 9.33 6.11 60.22
CA PRO A 19 8.99 7.53 60.16
C PRO A 19 9.34 8.24 58.84
N TYR A 20 8.67 9.38 58.64
CA TYR A 20 8.93 10.36 57.59
C TYR A 20 10.42 10.69 57.43
N ARG A 21 11.02 10.19 56.35
CA ARG A 21 12.20 10.79 55.72
C ARG A 21 11.75 11.40 54.40
N ASN A 22 11.79 12.73 54.32
CA ASN A 22 11.61 13.46 53.07
C ASN A 22 12.75 13.08 52.12
N ILE A 23 12.49 12.15 51.20
CA ILE A 23 13.35 11.89 50.05
C ILE A 23 12.91 12.84 48.95
N SER A 24 13.61 13.96 48.86
CA SER A 24 13.53 14.84 47.70
C SER A 24 14.30 14.17 46.55
N ALA A 25 13.59 13.56 45.60
CA ALA A 25 14.20 13.11 44.35
C ALA A 25 14.44 14.34 43.46
N ALA A 26 15.60 14.97 43.63
CA ALA A 26 16.08 15.99 42.71
C ALA A 26 16.47 15.33 41.38
N ILE A 27 15.64 15.49 40.36
CA ILE A 27 16.06 15.22 38.97
C ILE A 27 17.13 16.25 38.65
N SER A 28 18.37 15.80 38.49
CA SER A 28 19.47 16.64 38.03
C SER A 28 19.26 16.91 36.54
N ILE A 29 18.56 18.00 36.22
CA ILE A 29 18.45 18.52 34.85
C ILE A 29 19.84 19.10 34.49
N PRO A 30 20.51 18.63 33.42
CA PRO A 30 21.71 19.29 32.95
C PRO A 30 21.36 20.73 32.54
N ARG A 31 22.05 21.71 33.11
CA ARG A 31 21.92 23.12 32.71
C ARG A 31 22.18 23.26 31.22
N LEU A 32 21.27 23.95 30.52
CA LEU A 32 21.48 24.43 29.17
C LEU A 32 22.82 25.18 29.10
N ILE A 33 23.80 24.61 28.40
CA ILE A 33 24.94 25.37 27.90
C ILE A 33 24.41 26.21 26.75
N LYS A 34 24.25 27.50 27.04
CA LYS A 34 23.91 28.53 26.07
C LYS A 34 25.16 28.80 25.23
N GLY A 35 25.20 28.29 23.99
CA GLY A 35 26.20 28.67 22.99
C GLY A 35 27.04 27.51 22.45
N SER A 36 26.50 26.83 21.44
CA SER A 36 27.29 26.24 20.35
C SER A 36 26.33 25.98 19.19
N GLN A 37 26.45 26.76 18.12
CA GLN A 37 25.68 26.55 16.90
C GLN A 37 26.09 25.21 16.26
N ILE A 38 25.19 24.23 16.28
CA ILE A 38 25.31 23.04 15.45
C ILE A 38 24.66 23.41 14.11
N SER A 39 25.48 23.83 13.17
CA SER A 39 25.08 24.12 11.80
C SER A 39 24.84 22.80 11.06
N ILE A 40 23.58 22.42 10.90
CA ILE A 40 23.16 21.40 9.93
C ILE A 40 23.02 22.14 8.59
N PRO A 41 23.74 21.79 7.51
CA PRO A 41 23.53 22.44 6.23
C PRO A 41 22.25 21.89 5.60
N LEU A 42 21.12 22.56 5.88
CA LEU A 42 19.93 22.49 5.07
C LEU A 42 20.05 23.59 4.00
N GLN A 43 20.39 23.22 2.77
CA GLN A 43 20.17 24.09 1.61
C GLN A 43 19.45 23.32 0.51
N LEU A 44 18.12 23.38 0.55
CA LEU A 44 17.30 23.29 -0.65
C LEU A 44 16.67 24.66 -0.86
N ARG A 45 17.34 25.52 -1.62
CA ARG A 45 16.81 26.80 -2.08
C ARG A 45 17.02 26.88 -3.59
N THR A 46 16.08 26.32 -4.35
CA THR A 46 15.92 26.59 -5.77
C THR A 46 15.44 28.02 -5.94
N THR A 47 16.38 28.93 -6.19
CA THR A 47 16.08 30.25 -6.75
C THR A 47 16.68 30.21 -8.15
N PHE A 48 15.82 30.24 -9.17
CA PHE A 48 16.23 30.44 -10.55
C PHE A 48 16.71 31.87 -10.70
N GLU A 49 18.02 32.08 -10.82
CA GLU A 49 18.57 33.28 -11.43
C GLU A 49 19.65 32.90 -12.46
N ASP A 50 19.60 33.67 -13.53
CA ASP A 50 20.20 33.51 -14.84
C ASP A 50 21.69 33.92 -14.76
N GLU A 51 22.62 32.97 -14.82
CA GLU A 51 24.04 33.27 -15.01
C GLU A 51 24.68 32.40 -16.10
N THR A 52 24.98 33.09 -17.20
CA THR A 52 25.84 32.71 -18.31
C THR A 52 27.18 32.15 -17.85
N ILE A 53 27.43 30.86 -18.15
CA ILE A 53 28.73 30.23 -17.88
C ILE A 53 29.71 30.61 -19.01
N ILE A 54 30.73 31.38 -18.63
CA ILE A 54 31.92 31.69 -19.42
C ILE A 54 32.82 30.44 -19.46
N VAL A 55 33.11 29.96 -20.67
CA VAL A 55 33.99 28.83 -20.97
C VAL A 55 35.46 29.30 -20.93
N PRO A 56 36.38 28.67 -20.18
CA PRO A 56 37.80 28.95 -20.32
C PRO A 56 38.36 28.24 -21.56
N ASN A 57 38.93 29.03 -22.48
CA ASN A 57 39.66 28.58 -23.67
C ASN A 57 40.95 27.81 -23.31
N LEU A 58 41.17 26.66 -23.95
CA LEU A 58 42.49 26.09 -24.27
C LEU A 58 42.39 25.23 -25.55
N PRO A 59 43.46 25.02 -26.32
CA PRO A 59 43.59 25.56 -27.68
C PRO A 59 43.28 24.49 -28.73
N GLN A 60 42.61 24.91 -29.80
CA GLN A 60 42.51 24.11 -31.03
C GLN A 60 43.87 24.04 -31.73
N ASN A 61 44.53 22.88 -31.75
CA ASN A 61 45.21 22.41 -32.96
C ASN A 61 45.73 20.96 -32.87
N LYS A 62 45.09 20.04 -33.62
CA LYS A 62 45.63 19.37 -34.83
C LYS A 62 44.86 18.08 -35.08
N LYS A 63 44.45 17.91 -36.34
CA LYS A 63 43.80 16.71 -36.88
C LYS A 63 44.72 15.49 -36.71
N SER A 64 44.20 14.44 -36.09
CA SER A 64 44.60 13.06 -36.36
C SER A 64 43.34 12.18 -36.38
N LYS A 65 43.10 11.56 -37.52
CA LYS A 65 42.14 10.46 -37.71
C LYS A 65 42.56 9.26 -36.86
N ALA A 66 41.66 8.78 -36.00
CA ALA A 66 41.56 7.48 -35.33
C ALA A 66 40.68 7.73 -34.08
N ASP A 67 39.64 7.01 -33.70
CA ASP A 67 39.09 5.73 -34.11
C ASP A 67 37.61 5.72 -33.63
N ASP A 68 36.80 4.87 -34.22
CA ASP A 68 35.35 4.74 -34.03
C ASP A 68 34.99 4.31 -32.59
N PHE A 69 34.71 5.25 -31.69
CA PHE A 69 34.21 4.93 -30.33
C PHE A 69 32.72 4.62 -30.38
N THR A 70 32.40 3.37 -30.73
CA THR A 70 31.07 2.74 -30.65
C THR A 70 30.69 2.42 -29.20
N GLY A 71 30.82 3.43 -28.32
CA GLY A 71 30.44 3.34 -26.91
C GLY A 71 29.27 4.26 -26.59
N PRO A 72 28.34 3.86 -25.70
CA PRO A 72 27.29 4.74 -25.21
C PRO A 72 27.86 6.03 -24.57
N ASP A 73 27.19 7.16 -24.81
CA ASP A 73 27.58 8.47 -24.26
C ASP A 73 27.75 8.38 -22.73
N PRO A 74 28.96 8.64 -22.19
CA PRO A 74 29.24 8.55 -20.76
C PRO A 74 28.26 9.35 -19.89
N LEU A 75 27.72 10.47 -20.42
CA LEU A 75 26.74 11.29 -19.70
C LEU A 75 25.35 10.64 -19.61
N VAL A 76 24.97 9.83 -20.60
CA VAL A 76 23.69 9.10 -20.59
C VAL A 76 23.73 8.00 -19.53
N ILE A 77 24.84 7.26 -19.46
CA ILE A 77 25.04 6.23 -18.45
C ILE A 77 25.06 6.83 -17.04
N ALA A 78 25.79 7.94 -16.84
CA ALA A 78 25.81 8.63 -15.55
C ALA A 78 24.41 9.04 -15.10
N LYS A 79 23.60 9.64 -15.99
CA LYS A 79 22.20 10.00 -15.68
C LYS A 79 21.34 8.80 -15.30
N LEU A 80 21.55 7.63 -15.91
CA LEU A 80 20.80 6.42 -15.55
C LEU A 80 21.20 5.88 -14.17
N TYR A 81 22.48 5.96 -13.80
CA TYR A 81 22.93 5.61 -12.46
C TYR A 81 22.38 6.55 -11.39
N GLU A 82 22.34 7.86 -11.65
CA GLU A 82 21.70 8.84 -10.76
C GLU A 82 20.21 8.53 -10.56
N ILE A 83 19.50 8.16 -11.63
CA ILE A 83 18.10 7.73 -11.53
C ILE A 83 17.98 6.42 -10.74
N LEU A 84 18.89 5.47 -10.93
CA LEU A 84 18.90 4.18 -10.23
C LEU A 84 19.15 4.35 -8.72
N GLU A 85 20.05 5.24 -8.33
CA GLU A 85 20.30 5.62 -6.94
C GLU A 85 19.03 6.23 -6.32
N GLY A 86 18.43 7.22 -7.00
CA GLY A 86 17.17 7.82 -6.54
C GLY A 86 16.01 6.82 -6.47
N ILE A 87 15.96 5.80 -7.34
CA ILE A 87 14.98 4.71 -7.25
C ILE A 87 15.26 3.83 -6.03
N SER A 88 16.52 3.50 -5.77
CA SER A 88 16.92 2.64 -4.64
C SER A 88 16.52 3.27 -3.30
N ASP A 89 16.77 4.57 -3.15
CA ASP A 89 16.33 5.35 -1.98
C ASP A 89 14.80 5.32 -1.82
N ARG A 90 14.06 5.45 -2.93
CA ARG A 90 12.59 5.39 -2.91
C ARG A 90 12.06 4.01 -2.53
N VAL A 91 12.70 2.94 -3.00
CA VAL A 91 12.35 1.57 -2.59
C VAL A 91 12.50 1.41 -1.09
N GLU A 92 13.63 1.86 -0.51
CA GLU A 92 13.85 1.79 0.93
C GLU A 92 12.84 2.65 1.70
N MET A 93 12.62 3.89 1.25
CA MET A 93 11.66 4.80 1.86
C MET A 93 10.24 4.21 1.86
N HIS A 94 9.73 3.72 0.72
CA HIS A 94 8.41 3.09 0.65
C HIS A 94 8.31 1.83 1.53
N LYS A 95 9.38 1.04 1.62
CA LYS A 95 9.43 -0.12 2.52
C LYS A 95 9.32 0.32 3.99
N ASN A 96 10.13 1.29 4.40
CA ASN A 96 10.16 1.81 5.77
C ASN A 96 8.81 2.44 6.14
N VAL A 97 8.23 3.26 5.26
CA VAL A 97 6.90 3.86 5.48
C VAL A 97 5.80 2.79 5.53
N GLY A 98 5.87 1.77 4.68
CA GLY A 98 4.94 0.63 4.73
C GLY A 98 5.00 -0.13 6.06
N GLU A 99 6.20 -0.38 6.58
CA GLU A 99 6.39 -1.01 7.89
C GLU A 99 5.87 -0.14 9.04
N GLN A 100 6.16 1.17 9.03
CA GLN A 100 5.63 2.12 10.01
C GLN A 100 4.11 2.12 10.05
N ARG A 101 3.46 2.17 8.88
CA ARG A 101 1.99 2.16 8.76
C ARG A 101 1.38 0.85 9.23
N ASN A 102 2.04 -0.28 8.96
CA ASN A 102 1.61 -1.58 9.47
C ASN A 102 1.72 -1.64 11.01
N ASN A 103 2.80 -1.11 11.59
CA ASN A 103 2.95 -1.00 13.04
C ASN A 103 1.87 -0.10 13.65
N TRP A 104 1.59 1.04 13.04
CA TRP A 104 0.49 1.92 13.46
C TRP A 104 -0.86 1.22 13.42
N ASN A 105 -1.14 0.43 12.36
CA ASN A 105 -2.37 -0.36 12.28
C ASN A 105 -2.51 -1.28 13.50
N SER A 106 -1.46 -2.03 13.82
CA SER A 106 -1.46 -2.95 14.96
C SER A 106 -1.64 -2.21 16.29
N LEU A 107 -0.88 -1.15 16.51
CA LEU A 107 -0.93 -0.38 17.77
C LEU A 107 -2.28 0.30 17.98
N LEU A 108 -2.83 0.93 16.95
CA LEU A 108 -4.13 1.58 17.03
C LEU A 108 -5.25 0.56 17.20
N LEU A 109 -5.23 -0.56 16.46
CA LEU A 109 -6.20 -1.64 16.60
C LEU A 109 -6.24 -2.18 18.03
N THR A 110 -5.07 -2.59 18.55
CA THR A 110 -4.97 -3.12 19.91
C THR A 110 -5.40 -2.10 20.95
N SER A 111 -4.95 -0.85 20.82
CA SER A 111 -5.29 0.21 21.78
C SER A 111 -6.79 0.51 21.81
N ILE A 112 -7.42 0.66 20.65
CA ILE A 112 -8.87 0.93 20.55
C ILE A 112 -9.67 -0.23 21.11
N ASN A 113 -9.30 -1.48 20.78
CA ASN A 113 -9.97 -2.67 21.31
C ASN A 113 -9.84 -2.74 22.83
N SER A 114 -8.65 -2.48 23.38
CA SER A 114 -8.44 -2.46 24.83
C SER A 114 -9.24 -1.35 25.52
N ILE A 115 -9.27 -0.14 24.96
CA ILE A 115 -10.07 0.98 25.50
C ILE A 115 -11.56 0.62 25.48
N THR A 116 -12.06 0.09 24.38
CA THR A 116 -13.47 -0.26 24.19
C THR A 116 -13.88 -1.40 25.14
N LEU A 117 -13.03 -2.42 25.31
CA LEU A 117 -13.29 -3.54 26.22
C LEU A 117 -13.19 -3.13 27.70
N ALA A 118 -12.24 -2.25 28.03
CA ALA A 118 -12.14 -1.67 29.37
C ALA A 118 -13.38 -0.84 29.71
N ALA A 119 -13.87 -0.04 28.76
CA ALA A 119 -15.12 0.70 28.89
C ALA A 119 -16.32 -0.24 29.10
N ALA A 120 -16.41 -1.33 28.33
CA ALA A 120 -17.46 -2.33 28.49
C ALA A 120 -17.43 -3.00 29.85
N THR A 121 -16.24 -3.30 30.37
CA THR A 121 -16.05 -3.93 31.69
C THR A 121 -16.42 -2.95 32.81
N MET A 122 -16.02 -1.68 32.71
CA MET A 122 -16.41 -0.64 33.66
C MET A 122 -17.93 -0.41 33.65
N ALA A 123 -18.56 -0.42 32.47
CA ALA A 123 -20.01 -0.34 32.32
C ALA A 123 -20.73 -1.56 32.94
N ALA A 124 -20.19 -2.76 32.72
CA ALA A 124 -20.72 -3.99 33.29
C ALA A 124 -20.59 -4.01 34.81
N MET A 125 -19.44 -3.61 35.36
CA MET A 125 -19.25 -3.47 36.80
C MET A 125 -20.22 -2.47 37.41
N ALA A 126 -20.41 -1.30 36.79
CA ALA A 126 -21.36 -0.28 37.23
C ALA A 126 -22.83 -0.77 37.20
N ALA A 127 -23.14 -1.81 36.40
CA ALA A 127 -24.47 -2.39 36.28
C ALA A 127 -24.71 -3.61 37.18
N ALA A 128 -23.70 -4.46 37.37
CA ALA A 128 -23.84 -5.77 38.00
C ALA A 128 -23.56 -5.78 39.51
N THR A 129 -22.87 -4.76 40.02
CA THR A 129 -22.46 -4.71 41.41
C THR A 129 -23.40 -3.80 42.20
N ASN A 130 -23.66 -4.14 43.47
CA ASN A 130 -24.32 -3.25 44.44
C ASN A 130 -23.42 -2.05 44.82
N ILE A 131 -22.57 -1.57 43.91
CA ILE A 131 -21.76 -0.36 44.10
C ILE A 131 -22.74 0.80 44.09
N VAL A 132 -22.96 1.39 45.26
CA VAL A 132 -23.84 2.55 45.46
C VAL A 132 -22.99 3.80 45.64
N GLY A 133 -23.47 4.93 45.14
CA GLY A 133 -22.83 6.24 45.33
C GLY A 133 -21.70 6.53 44.36
N ASP A 134 -20.70 7.29 44.81
CA ASP A 134 -19.70 7.97 43.99
C ASP A 134 -18.85 7.00 43.13
N ALA A 135 -18.62 5.78 43.60
CA ALA A 135 -17.84 4.78 42.86
C ALA A 135 -18.56 4.28 41.59
N ALA A 136 -19.89 4.10 41.63
CA ALA A 136 -20.65 3.72 40.43
C ALA A 136 -20.73 4.88 39.43
N LEU A 137 -20.86 6.11 39.93
CA LEU A 137 -20.81 7.32 39.11
C LEU A 137 -19.45 7.47 38.43
N ALA A 138 -18.34 7.23 39.16
CA ALA A 138 -17.00 7.24 38.60
C ALA A 138 -16.80 6.20 37.48
N LEU A 139 -17.32 4.97 37.65
CA LEU A 139 -17.27 3.93 36.62
C LEU A 139 -18.09 4.30 35.38
N LYS A 140 -19.28 4.90 35.54
CA LYS A 140 -20.09 5.40 34.41
C LYS A 140 -19.35 6.50 33.65
N ILE A 141 -18.87 7.53 34.35
CA ILE A 141 -18.12 8.63 33.71
C ILE A 141 -16.87 8.09 33.00
N SER A 142 -16.14 7.17 33.63
CA SER A 142 -14.94 6.56 33.03
C SER A 142 -15.28 5.75 31.78
N SER A 143 -16.29 4.87 31.84
CA SER A 143 -16.72 4.08 30.68
C SER A 143 -17.24 4.95 29.54
N THR A 144 -18.06 5.95 29.81
CA THR A 144 -18.52 6.91 28.80
C THR A 144 -17.33 7.65 28.16
N THR A 145 -16.39 8.14 28.97
CA THR A 145 -15.20 8.85 28.47
C THR A 145 -14.34 7.96 27.58
N LEU A 146 -14.10 6.71 27.98
CA LEU A 146 -13.35 5.73 27.20
C LEU A 146 -14.05 5.40 25.89
N TYR A 147 -15.39 5.22 25.89
CA TYR A 147 -16.13 4.99 24.65
C TYR A 147 -16.12 6.20 23.71
N LEU A 148 -16.22 7.42 24.23
CA LEU A 148 -16.09 8.64 23.42
C LEU A 148 -14.68 8.77 22.82
N GLY A 149 -13.65 8.50 23.62
CA GLY A 149 -12.27 8.44 23.16
C GLY A 149 -12.06 7.40 22.05
N ALA A 150 -12.55 6.18 22.26
CA ALA A 150 -12.52 5.11 21.26
C ALA A 150 -13.27 5.50 19.97
N THR A 151 -14.44 6.13 20.08
CA THR A 151 -15.22 6.60 18.93
C THR A 151 -14.44 7.63 18.10
N GLY A 152 -13.76 8.58 18.77
CA GLY A 152 -12.90 9.56 18.12
C GLY A 152 -11.70 8.91 17.44
N MET A 153 -11.01 8.01 18.14
CA MET A 153 -9.87 7.26 17.60
C MET A 153 -10.25 6.39 16.41
N LEU A 154 -11.39 5.67 16.48
CA LEU A 154 -11.94 4.89 15.37
C LEU A 154 -12.25 5.77 14.15
N SER A 155 -12.84 6.95 14.36
CA SER A 155 -13.14 7.88 13.28
C SER A 155 -11.86 8.35 12.56
N ILE A 156 -10.78 8.59 13.30
CA ILE A 156 -9.48 8.96 12.75
C ILE A 156 -8.79 7.77 12.08
N MET A 157 -8.78 6.60 12.73
CA MET A 157 -8.19 5.37 12.20
C MET A 157 -8.88 4.95 10.91
N ASN A 158 -10.20 5.11 10.84
CA ASN A 158 -10.96 4.90 9.62
C ASN A 158 -10.58 5.97 8.60
N LYS A 159 -10.36 7.24 8.93
CA LYS A 159 -9.88 8.21 7.92
C LYS A 159 -8.48 7.89 7.36
N ILE A 160 -7.54 7.49 8.21
CA ILE A 160 -6.12 7.26 7.82
C ILE A 160 -5.93 5.88 7.16
N GLN A 161 -6.65 4.86 7.65
CA GLN A 161 -6.54 3.44 7.29
C GLN A 161 -5.10 2.95 7.08
N PRO A 162 -4.34 2.80 8.18
CA PRO A 162 -2.92 2.48 8.09
C PRO A 162 -2.63 1.15 7.38
N SER A 163 -3.53 0.16 7.44
CA SER A 163 -3.36 -1.13 6.75
C SER A 163 -3.39 -1.01 5.22
N GLN A 164 -4.44 -0.39 4.65
CA GLN A 164 -4.54 -0.13 3.22
C GLN A 164 -3.32 0.68 2.75
N LEU A 165 -3.03 1.74 3.50
CA LEU A 165 -1.98 2.66 3.18
C LEU A 165 -0.58 2.04 3.31
N ALA A 166 -0.40 0.97 4.10
CA ALA A 166 0.81 0.16 4.11
C ALA A 166 0.95 -0.69 2.84
N GLU A 167 -0.13 -1.30 2.37
CA GLU A 167 -0.09 -2.13 1.15
C GLU A 167 0.18 -1.31 -0.10
N GLU A 168 -0.37 -0.10 -0.19
CA GLU A 168 -0.06 0.84 -1.27
C GLU A 168 1.45 1.14 -1.33
N GLN A 169 2.14 1.24 -0.19
CA GLN A 169 3.60 1.46 -0.18
C GLN A 169 4.39 0.20 -0.51
N ARG A 170 3.92 -0.98 -0.10
CA ARG A 170 4.54 -2.24 -0.53
C ARG A 170 4.45 -2.37 -2.05
N ASN A 171 3.29 -2.02 -2.63
CA ASN A 171 3.13 -2.00 -4.07
C ASN A 171 4.06 -0.98 -4.74
N ALA A 172 4.12 0.25 -4.23
CA ALA A 172 5.07 1.27 -4.70
C ALA A 172 6.52 0.77 -4.69
N ALA A 173 6.97 0.17 -3.57
CA ALA A 173 8.32 -0.39 -3.45
C ALA A 173 8.60 -1.48 -4.50
N ARG A 174 7.62 -2.36 -4.78
CA ARG A 174 7.74 -3.37 -5.85
C ARG A 174 7.87 -2.73 -7.23
N LEU A 175 7.07 -1.69 -7.51
CA LEU A 175 7.09 -1.00 -8.80
C LEU A 175 8.39 -0.23 -9.04
N PHE A 176 8.89 0.50 -8.03
CA PHE A 176 10.19 1.15 -8.08
C PHE A 176 11.32 0.13 -8.25
N LYS A 177 11.28 -1.01 -7.54
CA LYS A 177 12.27 -2.08 -7.72
C LYS A 177 12.28 -2.62 -9.14
N ASN A 178 11.09 -2.87 -9.72
CA ASN A 178 10.98 -3.32 -11.11
C ASN A 178 11.55 -2.27 -12.09
N LEU A 179 11.29 -0.98 -11.84
CA LEU A 179 11.86 0.10 -12.65
C LEU A 179 13.39 0.16 -12.54
N GLY A 180 13.95 -0.01 -11.34
CA GLY A 180 15.40 -0.12 -11.13
C GLY A 180 16.01 -1.28 -11.93
N THR A 181 15.40 -2.46 -11.85
CA THR A 181 15.84 -3.63 -12.65
C THR A 181 15.70 -3.40 -14.16
N GLN A 182 14.72 -2.63 -14.62
CA GLN A 182 14.64 -2.24 -16.04
C GLN A 182 15.82 -1.36 -16.46
N ILE A 183 16.24 -0.43 -15.61
CA ILE A 183 17.40 0.43 -15.85
C ILE A 183 18.70 -0.39 -15.84
N GLU A 184 18.89 -1.27 -14.85
CA GLU A 184 20.05 -2.16 -14.78
C GLU A 184 20.19 -3.02 -16.04
N LYS A 185 19.08 -3.60 -16.52
CA LYS A 185 19.06 -4.36 -17.78
C LYS A 185 19.44 -3.48 -18.97
N LEU A 186 18.92 -2.26 -19.02
CA LEU A 186 19.19 -1.31 -20.09
C LEU A 186 20.67 -0.89 -20.13
N ILE A 187 21.29 -0.69 -18.96
CA ILE A 187 22.73 -0.43 -18.83
C ILE A 187 23.54 -1.66 -19.23
N ALA A 188 23.16 -2.85 -18.75
CA ALA A 188 23.87 -4.11 -19.05
C ALA A 188 23.85 -4.48 -20.54
N ILE A 189 22.81 -4.09 -21.28
CA ILE A 189 22.71 -4.27 -22.74
C ILE A 189 23.67 -3.32 -23.51
N GLY A 190 24.11 -2.23 -22.88
CA GLY A 190 25.17 -1.36 -23.42
C GLY A 190 24.75 -0.39 -24.54
N ASN A 191 23.44 -0.25 -24.83
CA ASN A 191 22.94 0.73 -25.81
C ASN A 191 21.89 1.71 -25.23
N PRO A 192 22.17 2.41 -24.12
CA PRO A 192 21.27 3.43 -23.57
C PRO A 192 21.24 4.70 -24.44
N THR A 193 20.04 5.22 -24.72
CA THR A 193 19.85 6.49 -25.42
C THR A 193 19.37 7.60 -24.48
N ALA A 194 19.56 8.87 -24.87
CA ALA A 194 19.03 10.01 -24.11
C ALA A 194 17.49 9.99 -23.96
N GLN A 195 16.79 9.31 -24.88
CA GLN A 195 15.34 9.12 -24.77
C GLN A 195 14.98 8.11 -23.70
N ASP A 196 15.78 7.06 -23.51
CA ASP A 196 15.56 6.08 -22.45
C ASP A 196 15.66 6.74 -21.07
N VAL A 197 16.62 7.65 -20.88
CA VAL A 197 16.72 8.49 -19.67
C VAL A 197 15.41 9.25 -19.44
N LYS A 198 14.88 9.90 -20.48
CA LYS A 198 13.62 10.65 -20.38
C LYS A 198 12.43 9.74 -20.05
N ILE A 199 12.33 8.57 -20.68
CA ILE A 199 11.26 7.59 -20.44
C ILE A 199 11.34 7.05 -19.00
N MET A 200 12.53 6.71 -18.51
CA MET A 200 12.71 6.20 -17.15
C MET A 200 12.42 7.28 -16.12
N MET A 201 12.87 8.52 -16.34
CA MET A 201 12.52 9.66 -15.50
C MET A 201 11.00 9.91 -15.48
N GLU A 202 10.32 9.88 -16.63
CA GLU A 202 8.85 10.02 -16.70
C GLU A 202 8.13 8.91 -15.93
N LYS A 203 8.62 7.67 -15.97
CA LYS A 203 8.08 6.55 -15.17
C LYS A 203 8.30 6.75 -13.68
N VAL A 204 9.48 7.23 -13.26
CA VAL A 204 9.73 7.59 -11.84
C VAL A 204 8.74 8.65 -11.37
N LEU A 205 8.58 9.73 -12.15
CA LEU A 205 7.67 10.83 -11.80
C LEU A 205 6.20 10.39 -11.81
N ALA A 206 5.81 9.48 -12.72
CA ALA A 206 4.47 8.90 -12.73
C ALA A 206 4.20 8.06 -11.47
N LEU A 207 5.18 7.24 -11.04
CA LEU A 207 5.09 6.47 -9.80
C LEU A 207 5.03 7.37 -8.56
N ASP A 208 5.87 8.41 -8.50
CA ASP A 208 5.86 9.40 -7.42
C ASP A 208 4.50 10.11 -7.29
N LYS A 209 3.87 10.41 -8.43
CA LYS A 209 2.54 11.01 -8.46
C LYS A 209 1.43 10.02 -8.07
N ALA A 210 1.57 8.76 -8.43
CA ALA A 210 0.61 7.71 -8.12
C ALA A 210 0.66 7.27 -6.65
N TYR A 211 1.86 7.26 -6.03
CA TYR A 211 2.09 6.75 -4.67
C TYR A 211 2.70 7.83 -3.77
N LEU A 212 1.85 8.77 -3.35
CA LEU A 212 2.27 9.86 -2.45
C LEU A 212 2.68 9.34 -1.06
N LEU A 213 3.77 9.90 -0.54
CA LEU A 213 4.29 9.60 0.81
C LEU A 213 3.58 10.38 1.92
N PRO A 214 3.17 11.66 1.76
CA PRO A 214 2.50 12.40 2.81
C PRO A 214 1.12 11.83 3.13
N LEU A 215 0.82 11.71 4.43
CA LEU A 215 -0.49 11.30 4.96
C LEU A 215 -1.59 12.36 4.75
N LEU A 216 -1.18 13.60 4.48
CA LEU A 216 -2.04 14.78 4.34
C LEU A 216 -1.81 15.37 2.93
N GLY A 217 -2.51 14.81 1.95
CA GLY A 217 -2.52 15.23 0.54
C GLY A 217 -3.77 14.69 -0.16
N LYS A 218 -3.87 14.81 -1.49
CA LYS A 218 -4.88 14.07 -2.28
C LYS A 218 -4.58 12.57 -2.19
N MET A 219 -4.94 11.94 -1.07
CA MET A 219 -5.01 10.49 -0.93
C MET A 219 -5.86 9.95 -2.10
N LEU A 220 -5.46 8.81 -2.65
CA LEU A 220 -6.34 8.02 -3.52
C LEU A 220 -7.72 7.96 -2.87
N GLU A 221 -8.76 8.14 -3.69
CA GLU A 221 -10.12 8.17 -3.19
C GLU A 221 -10.42 6.84 -2.48
N LYS A 222 -10.42 6.91 -1.15
CA LYS A 222 -10.50 5.77 -0.24
C LYS A 222 -11.75 4.91 -0.46
N TYR A 223 -12.82 5.59 -0.85
CA TYR A 223 -14.15 5.01 -1.00
C TYR A 223 -14.74 5.45 -2.34
N PRO A 224 -14.11 5.03 -3.46
CA PRO A 224 -14.54 5.52 -4.74
C PRO A 224 -16.00 5.10 -4.97
N SER A 225 -16.73 5.90 -5.74
CA SER A 225 -18.11 5.55 -6.12
C SER A 225 -18.15 4.26 -6.97
N LYS A 226 -17.08 3.99 -7.71
CA LYS A 226 -16.89 2.79 -8.53
C LYS A 226 -15.48 2.26 -8.35
N VAL A 227 -15.33 0.93 -8.25
CA VAL A 227 -14.00 0.31 -8.22
C VAL A 227 -13.42 0.35 -9.62
N GLU A 228 -12.26 1.01 -9.76
CA GLU A 228 -11.54 1.12 -11.02
C GLU A 228 -10.17 0.46 -10.93
N PRO A 229 -9.68 -0.16 -12.02
CA PRO A 229 -8.33 -0.74 -12.07
C PRO A 229 -7.25 0.26 -11.63
N ALA A 230 -6.25 -0.20 -10.89
CA ALA A 230 -5.10 0.64 -10.54
C ALA A 230 -4.25 0.94 -11.79
N ILE A 231 -4.08 2.23 -12.12
CA ILE A 231 -3.27 2.70 -13.25
C ILE A 231 -2.10 3.51 -12.69
N TRP A 232 -0.89 2.99 -12.85
CA TRP A 232 0.36 3.60 -12.36
C TRP A 232 1.37 3.89 -13.47
N TRP A 233 1.06 3.49 -14.71
CA TRP A 233 1.91 3.69 -15.87
C TRP A 233 1.48 4.92 -16.68
N PRO A 234 2.43 5.64 -17.30
CA PRO A 234 2.09 6.71 -18.23
C PRO A 234 1.43 6.14 -19.49
N GLU A 235 0.61 6.96 -20.15
CA GLU A 235 0.03 6.63 -21.46
C GLU A 235 1.14 6.22 -22.43
N ALA A 236 0.96 5.07 -23.07
CA ALA A 236 1.97 4.47 -23.93
C ALA A 236 2.28 5.42 -25.10
N ARG A 237 3.47 6.03 -25.10
CA ARG A 237 3.98 6.72 -26.30
C ARG A 237 4.25 5.71 -27.39
N ARG A 238 3.98 6.12 -28.63
CA ARG A 238 4.36 5.36 -29.83
C ARG A 238 5.84 4.95 -29.75
N ARG A 239 6.09 3.63 -29.74
CA ARG A 239 7.43 3.06 -29.68
C ARG A 239 8.25 3.53 -30.88
N GLN A 240 9.55 3.74 -30.70
CA GLN A 240 10.43 4.06 -31.82
C GLN A 240 10.54 2.86 -32.76
N ARG A 241 10.72 3.16 -34.04
CA ARG A 241 10.99 2.15 -35.07
C ARG A 241 12.39 1.60 -34.81
N LYS A 242 12.51 0.30 -34.56
CA LYS A 242 13.81 -0.37 -34.57
C LYS A 242 14.16 -0.69 -36.02
N GLU A 243 15.33 -0.29 -36.49
CA GLU A 243 15.85 -0.76 -37.78
C GLU A 243 16.32 -2.20 -37.60
N THR A 244 15.40 -3.14 -37.77
CA THR A 244 15.72 -4.57 -37.88
C THR A 244 15.70 -4.94 -39.37
N THR A 245 16.78 -5.55 -39.83
CA THR A 245 16.93 -6.08 -41.20
C THR A 245 16.07 -7.31 -41.46
N ASP A 246 15.43 -7.88 -40.42
CA ASP A 246 14.54 -9.02 -40.53
C ASP A 246 13.14 -8.59 -41.00
N LEU A 247 12.70 -9.21 -42.09
CA LEU A 247 11.39 -8.99 -42.73
C LEU A 247 10.20 -9.50 -41.87
N SER A 248 10.44 -10.12 -40.71
CA SER A 248 9.41 -10.68 -39.83
C SER A 248 9.83 -10.59 -38.35
N ASN A 249 9.22 -9.69 -37.57
CA ASN A 249 9.48 -9.50 -36.13
C ASN A 249 8.83 -10.61 -35.25
N GLY A 250 8.82 -11.86 -35.71
CA GLY A 250 8.21 -13.00 -35.00
C GLY A 250 6.67 -12.97 -34.90
N TRP A 251 6.00 -11.93 -35.40
CA TRP A 251 4.54 -11.84 -35.46
C TRP A 251 3.98 -12.62 -36.65
N ASN A 252 2.94 -13.40 -36.40
CA ASN A 252 2.17 -14.08 -37.43
C ASN A 252 0.67 -14.07 -37.08
N PHE A 253 -0.19 -14.37 -38.05
CA PHE A 253 -1.64 -14.37 -37.88
C PHE A 253 -2.11 -15.29 -36.73
N LYS A 254 -1.42 -16.42 -36.52
CA LYS A 254 -1.74 -17.34 -35.41
C LYS A 254 -1.48 -16.67 -34.06
N LEU A 255 -0.34 -16.01 -33.89
CA LEU A 255 0.02 -15.29 -32.67
C LEU A 255 -0.93 -14.11 -32.42
N GLU A 256 -1.29 -13.36 -33.46
CA GLU A 256 -2.26 -12.27 -33.35
C GLU A 256 -3.63 -12.79 -32.88
N GLY A 257 -4.10 -13.90 -33.47
CA GLY A 257 -5.32 -14.58 -33.05
C GLY A 257 -5.24 -15.07 -31.60
N THR A 258 -4.14 -15.73 -31.22
CA THR A 258 -3.88 -16.18 -29.84
C THR A 258 -3.96 -15.02 -28.85
N MET A 259 -3.28 -13.90 -29.14
CA MET A 259 -3.29 -12.71 -28.30
C MET A 259 -4.68 -12.06 -28.21
N GLY A 260 -5.44 -12.04 -29.31
CA GLY A 260 -6.81 -11.55 -29.33
C GLY A 260 -7.75 -12.38 -28.45
N GLU A 261 -7.63 -13.70 -28.50
CA GLU A 261 -8.42 -14.60 -27.65
C GLU A 261 -8.04 -14.47 -26.16
N ILE A 262 -6.75 -14.36 -25.84
CA ILE A 262 -6.29 -14.13 -24.46
C ILE A 262 -6.89 -12.85 -23.88
N ILE A 263 -6.95 -11.76 -24.67
CA ILE A 263 -7.61 -10.52 -24.23
C ILE A 263 -9.08 -10.76 -23.89
N LYS A 264 -9.81 -11.54 -24.70
CA LYS A 264 -11.24 -11.83 -24.43
C LYS A 264 -11.41 -12.55 -23.10
N VAL A 265 -10.66 -13.63 -22.88
CA VAL A 265 -10.71 -14.42 -21.63
C VAL A 265 -10.34 -13.52 -20.44
N MET A 266 -9.26 -12.76 -20.55
CA MET A 266 -8.77 -11.89 -19.48
C MET A 266 -9.74 -10.76 -19.13
N LYS A 267 -10.44 -10.20 -20.13
CA LYS A 267 -11.46 -9.16 -19.89
C LYS A 267 -12.67 -9.72 -19.17
N LYS A 268 -13.21 -10.83 -19.68
CA LYS A 268 -14.46 -11.45 -19.22
C LYS A 268 -14.29 -12.15 -17.88
N ASN A 269 -13.25 -12.96 -17.73
CA ASN A 269 -13.10 -13.85 -16.57
C ASN A 269 -12.27 -13.16 -15.49
N ASP A 270 -11.05 -12.72 -15.79
CA ASP A 270 -10.17 -12.19 -14.75
C ASP A 270 -10.58 -10.77 -14.31
N LYS A 271 -10.50 -9.79 -15.22
CA LYS A 271 -10.65 -8.37 -14.89
C LYS A 271 -12.03 -8.06 -14.32
N GLU A 272 -13.10 -8.55 -14.94
CA GLU A 272 -14.48 -8.29 -14.49
C GLU A 272 -14.75 -8.92 -13.12
N ASP A 273 -14.30 -10.15 -12.87
CA ASP A 273 -14.48 -10.79 -11.56
C ASP A 273 -13.72 -10.07 -10.45
N TYR A 274 -12.49 -9.64 -10.71
CA TYR A 274 -11.72 -8.87 -9.73
C TYR A 274 -12.39 -7.53 -9.41
N LEU A 275 -12.98 -6.84 -10.41
CA LEU A 275 -13.76 -5.63 -10.16
C LEU A 275 -15.03 -5.91 -9.36
N ARG A 276 -15.76 -6.99 -9.68
CA ARG A 276 -16.95 -7.42 -8.95
C ARG A 276 -16.66 -7.78 -7.50
N LEU A 277 -15.56 -8.49 -7.24
CA LEU A 277 -15.07 -8.79 -5.90
C LEU A 277 -14.64 -7.52 -5.16
N GLY A 278 -13.96 -6.60 -5.86
CA GLY A 278 -13.64 -5.27 -5.36
C GLY A 278 -14.87 -4.50 -4.91
N GLU A 279 -15.94 -4.47 -5.70
CA GLU A 279 -17.19 -3.77 -5.34
C GLU A 279 -17.86 -4.35 -4.09
N LYS A 280 -17.86 -5.70 -3.96
CA LYS A 280 -18.38 -6.37 -2.75
C LYS A 280 -17.53 -6.03 -1.53
N ALA A 281 -16.21 -6.12 -1.65
CA ALA A 281 -15.27 -5.76 -0.59
C ALA A 281 -15.43 -4.29 -0.17
N LEU A 282 -15.60 -3.37 -1.14
CA LEU A 282 -15.83 -1.96 -0.88
C LEU A 282 -17.12 -1.70 -0.10
N LYS A 283 -18.22 -2.39 -0.41
CA LYS A 283 -19.48 -2.28 0.34
C LYS A 283 -19.32 -2.75 1.78
N ILE A 284 -18.65 -3.88 1.99
CA ILE A 284 -18.34 -4.40 3.33
C ILE A 284 -17.46 -3.41 4.10
N HIS A 285 -16.40 -2.91 3.45
CA HIS A 285 -15.47 -1.94 4.04
C HIS A 285 -16.16 -0.64 4.47
N LYS A 286 -17.06 -0.11 3.63
CA LYS A 286 -17.88 1.07 3.97
C LYS A 286 -18.79 0.80 5.16
N ALA A 287 -19.44 -0.36 5.19
CA ALA A 287 -20.35 -0.72 6.29
C ALA A 287 -19.59 -0.87 7.62
N LEU A 288 -18.45 -1.55 7.63
CA LEU A 288 -17.64 -1.75 8.84
C LEU A 288 -17.08 -0.43 9.38
N ALA A 289 -16.56 0.42 8.50
CA ALA A 289 -15.97 1.71 8.87
C ALA A 289 -16.96 2.69 9.52
N VAL A 290 -18.26 2.53 9.26
CA VAL A 290 -19.33 3.28 9.93
C VAL A 290 -19.77 2.58 11.21
N SER A 291 -19.84 1.24 11.18
CA SER A 291 -20.36 0.43 12.28
C SER A 291 -19.52 0.54 13.55
N GLY A 292 -18.19 0.55 13.45
CA GLY A 292 -17.29 0.68 14.61
C GLY A 292 -17.58 1.94 15.45
N PRO A 293 -17.37 3.16 14.89
CA PRO A 293 -17.68 4.41 15.58
C PRO A 293 -19.14 4.53 16.03
N PHE A 294 -20.08 4.03 15.23
CA PHE A 294 -21.50 4.08 15.56
C PHE A 294 -21.82 3.25 16.80
N LEU A 295 -21.33 2.01 16.87
CA LEU A 295 -21.56 1.11 18.00
C LEU A 295 -20.87 1.60 19.27
N THR A 296 -19.64 2.13 19.19
CA THR A 296 -18.98 2.74 20.38
C THR A 296 -19.69 4.01 20.83
N GLY A 297 -20.22 4.81 19.90
CA GLY A 297 -21.02 5.99 20.22
C GLY A 297 -22.33 5.64 20.92
N LEU A 298 -23.05 4.61 20.43
CA LEU A 298 -24.22 4.08 21.11
C LEU A 298 -23.88 3.50 22.48
N ALA A 299 -22.76 2.80 22.60
CA ALA A 299 -22.30 2.28 23.88
C ALA A 299 -22.05 3.41 24.89
N ALA A 300 -21.42 4.52 24.46
CA ALA A 300 -21.25 5.71 25.30
C ALA A 300 -22.60 6.23 25.82
N LEU A 301 -23.60 6.38 24.94
CA LEU A 301 -24.95 6.79 25.35
C LEU A 301 -25.63 5.77 26.27
N GLY A 302 -25.45 4.46 26.03
CA GLY A 302 -25.96 3.41 26.90
C GLY A 302 -25.40 3.51 28.32
N THR A 303 -24.10 3.81 28.45
CA THR A 303 -23.41 3.89 29.75
C THR A 303 -23.90 5.03 30.65
N THR A 304 -24.37 6.15 30.08
CA THR A 304 -24.90 7.26 30.89
C THR A 304 -26.20 6.89 31.60
N PHE A 305 -26.96 5.94 31.05
CA PHE A 305 -28.24 5.48 31.59
C PHE A 305 -28.18 4.12 32.29
N VAL A 306 -26.98 3.53 32.45
CA VAL A 306 -26.78 2.30 33.23
C VAL A 306 -27.38 2.49 34.63
N GLY A 307 -28.24 1.58 35.07
CA GLY A 307 -28.99 1.69 36.33
C GLY A 307 -30.44 2.16 36.20
N HIS A 308 -30.87 2.61 35.02
CA HIS A 308 -32.27 2.97 34.73
C HIS A 308 -33.06 1.88 33.98
N GLY A 309 -32.55 0.65 33.93
CA GLY A 309 -33.18 -0.50 33.28
C GLY A 309 -32.18 -1.44 32.63
N SER A 310 -32.67 -2.58 32.10
CA SER A 310 -31.84 -3.59 31.42
C SER A 310 -31.35 -3.14 30.04
N LEU A 311 -32.14 -2.31 29.33
CA LEU A 311 -31.82 -1.84 27.98
C LEU A 311 -30.54 -0.97 27.92
N PRO A 312 -30.34 0.06 28.77
CA PRO A 312 -29.08 0.82 28.80
C PRO A 312 -27.84 -0.02 29.12
N VAL A 313 -27.98 -0.99 30.04
CA VAL A 313 -26.90 -1.93 30.38
C VAL A 313 -26.55 -2.79 29.17
N MET A 314 -27.57 -3.30 28.48
CA MET A 314 -27.38 -4.10 27.28
C MET A 314 -26.68 -3.29 26.18
N VAL A 315 -27.14 -2.06 25.91
CA VAL A 315 -26.55 -1.19 24.88
C VAL A 315 -25.13 -0.77 25.24
N GLY A 316 -24.86 -0.41 26.50
CA GLY A 316 -23.54 0.01 26.96
C GLY A 316 -22.50 -1.12 26.96
N VAL A 317 -22.87 -2.34 27.35
CA VAL A 317 -21.93 -3.47 27.45
C VAL A 317 -21.81 -4.21 26.12
N PHE A 318 -22.93 -4.63 25.53
CA PHE A 318 -22.89 -5.37 24.26
C PHE A 318 -22.52 -4.49 23.07
N GLY A 319 -22.87 -3.19 23.10
CA GLY A 319 -22.45 -2.24 22.07
C GLY A 319 -20.94 -2.12 21.97
N GLY A 320 -20.23 -2.02 23.10
CA GLY A 320 -18.76 -1.99 23.11
C GLY A 320 -18.11 -3.31 22.72
N ALA A 321 -18.66 -4.44 23.19
CA ALA A 321 -18.19 -5.76 22.79
C ALA A 321 -18.34 -5.98 21.27
N LEU A 322 -19.50 -5.64 20.70
CA LEU A 322 -19.75 -5.76 19.27
C LEU A 322 -18.88 -4.79 18.46
N ALA A 323 -18.69 -3.55 18.94
CA ALA A 323 -17.79 -2.60 18.31
C ALA A 323 -16.35 -3.12 18.24
N THR A 324 -15.88 -3.79 19.29
CA THR A 324 -14.55 -4.43 19.32
C THR A 324 -14.44 -5.54 18.28
N ILE A 325 -15.48 -6.36 18.12
CA ILE A 325 -15.52 -7.41 17.08
C ILE A 325 -15.50 -6.80 15.68
N VAL A 326 -16.33 -5.79 15.43
CA VAL A 326 -16.39 -5.09 14.14
C VAL A 326 -15.05 -4.44 13.80
N ASN A 327 -14.44 -3.73 14.75
CA ASN A 327 -13.13 -3.11 14.59
C ASN A 327 -12.03 -4.14 14.32
N THR A 328 -12.05 -5.26 15.05
CA THR A 328 -11.14 -6.38 14.81
C THR A 328 -11.35 -6.97 13.43
N PHE A 329 -12.59 -7.18 13.00
CA PHE A 329 -12.86 -7.73 11.69
C PHE A 329 -12.42 -6.77 10.57
N GLU A 330 -12.74 -5.48 10.64
CA GLU A 330 -12.33 -4.47 9.64
C GLU A 330 -10.80 -4.45 9.45
N HIS A 331 -10.06 -4.39 10.55
CA HIS A 331 -8.61 -4.18 10.51
C HIS A 331 -7.78 -5.46 10.50
N ALA A 332 -8.23 -6.52 11.18
CA ALA A 332 -7.52 -7.81 11.23
C ALA A 332 -7.84 -8.72 10.04
N ALA A 333 -9.07 -8.66 9.47
CA ALA A 333 -9.33 -9.28 8.17
C ALA A 333 -8.75 -8.45 7.01
N GLN A 334 -8.17 -7.28 7.32
CA GLN A 334 -7.44 -6.43 6.39
C GLN A 334 -8.29 -6.09 5.17
N VAL A 335 -9.57 -5.78 5.38
CA VAL A 335 -10.56 -5.59 4.30
C VAL A 335 -10.12 -4.51 3.31
N GLY A 336 -9.45 -3.46 3.80
CA GLY A 336 -8.84 -2.43 2.96
C GLY A 336 -7.68 -2.94 2.08
N MET A 337 -6.85 -3.86 2.57
CA MET A 337 -5.79 -4.47 1.75
C MET A 337 -6.37 -5.45 0.73
N VAL A 338 -7.45 -6.17 1.07
CA VAL A 338 -8.16 -7.04 0.12
C VAL A 338 -8.79 -6.24 -1.02
N LEU A 339 -9.36 -5.06 -0.72
CA LEU A 339 -9.85 -4.15 -1.74
C LEU A 339 -8.72 -3.70 -2.69
N GLU A 340 -7.58 -3.26 -2.14
CA GLU A 340 -6.43 -2.87 -2.96
C GLU A 340 -5.81 -4.04 -3.73
N LEU A 341 -5.85 -5.26 -3.20
CA LEU A 341 -5.45 -6.46 -3.92
C LEU A 341 -6.30 -6.65 -5.18
N TYR A 342 -7.63 -6.62 -5.05
CA TYR A 342 -8.54 -6.75 -6.20
C TYR A 342 -8.35 -5.62 -7.20
N ARG A 343 -8.20 -4.39 -6.71
CA ARG A 343 -7.96 -3.21 -7.55
C ARG A 343 -6.62 -3.27 -8.30
N SER A 344 -5.59 -3.77 -7.63
CA SER A 344 -4.25 -3.98 -8.17
C SER A 344 -4.25 -5.10 -9.22
N ASN A 345 -4.94 -6.22 -8.97
CA ASN A 345 -5.06 -7.32 -9.93
C ASN A 345 -5.83 -6.87 -11.18
N ALA A 346 -6.96 -6.17 -11.02
CA ALA A 346 -7.67 -5.59 -12.15
C ALA A 346 -6.80 -4.59 -12.94
N GLY A 347 -5.96 -3.82 -12.24
CA GLY A 347 -4.93 -2.95 -12.83
C GLY A 347 -3.91 -3.73 -13.66
N PHE A 348 -3.38 -4.82 -13.12
CA PHE A 348 -2.46 -5.70 -13.83
C PHE A 348 -3.06 -6.26 -15.12
N PHE A 349 -4.30 -6.74 -15.10
CA PHE A 349 -4.99 -7.21 -16.31
C PHE A 349 -5.24 -6.08 -17.31
N LYS A 350 -5.59 -4.88 -16.84
CA LYS A 350 -5.70 -3.70 -17.70
C LYS A 350 -4.37 -3.31 -18.34
N PHE A 351 -3.25 -3.40 -17.61
CA PHE A 351 -1.92 -3.17 -18.17
C PHE A 351 -1.56 -4.19 -19.26
N MET A 352 -1.85 -5.47 -19.02
CA MET A 352 -1.62 -6.52 -20.03
C MET A 352 -2.51 -6.32 -21.25
N GLU A 353 -3.78 -5.97 -21.06
CA GLU A 353 -4.72 -5.62 -22.13
C GLU A 353 -4.17 -4.51 -23.01
N GLU A 354 -3.82 -3.37 -22.43
CA GLU A 354 -3.27 -2.22 -23.15
C GLU A 354 -1.94 -2.57 -23.85
N SER A 355 -1.11 -3.42 -23.22
CA SER A 355 0.13 -3.91 -23.80
C SER A 355 -0.09 -4.83 -25.00
N ILE A 356 -1.10 -5.71 -24.96
CA ILE A 356 -1.43 -6.58 -26.09
C ILE A 356 -2.10 -5.78 -27.21
N GLU A 357 -3.10 -4.95 -26.89
CA GLU A 357 -3.81 -4.12 -27.86
C GLU A 357 -2.88 -3.15 -28.58
N SER A 358 -1.94 -2.51 -27.86
CA SER A 358 -0.96 -1.63 -28.49
C SER A 358 -0.03 -2.34 -29.48
N ASN A 359 0.29 -3.62 -29.24
CA ASN A 359 1.07 -4.41 -30.19
C ASN A 359 0.22 -4.89 -31.38
N LEU A 360 -1.05 -5.26 -31.16
CA LEU A 360 -1.97 -5.69 -32.23
C LEU A 360 -2.35 -4.54 -33.17
N LEU A 361 -2.60 -3.34 -32.63
CA LEU A 361 -3.02 -2.16 -33.39
C LEU A 361 -1.87 -1.46 -34.13
N GLU A 362 -0.62 -1.67 -33.72
CA GLU A 362 0.55 -1.08 -34.37
C GLU A 362 0.73 -1.69 -35.76
N LYS A 363 0.67 -0.86 -36.81
CA LYS A 363 0.77 -1.33 -38.20
C LYS A 363 2.20 -1.60 -38.62
N ASP A 364 3.17 -0.91 -38.01
CA ASP A 364 4.58 -1.11 -38.30
C ASP A 364 5.14 -2.26 -37.44
N VAL A 365 5.40 -3.40 -38.08
CA VAL A 365 5.94 -4.61 -37.44
C VAL A 365 7.26 -4.31 -36.70
N ASN A 366 8.06 -3.34 -37.17
CA ASN A 366 9.33 -2.95 -36.56
C ASN A 366 9.17 -2.05 -35.31
N ARG A 367 7.94 -1.64 -34.99
CA ARG A 367 7.58 -0.90 -33.77
C ARG A 367 6.95 -1.79 -32.71
N ARG A 368 6.55 -3.01 -33.10
CA ARG A 368 6.04 -4.03 -32.17
C ARG A 368 7.18 -4.60 -31.33
N GLU A 369 6.85 -5.07 -30.12
CA GLU A 369 7.75 -5.93 -29.36
C GLU A 369 7.95 -7.23 -30.16
N ASN A 370 9.10 -7.89 -30.06
CA ASN A 370 9.32 -9.14 -30.79
C ASN A 370 8.28 -10.18 -30.40
N GLY A 371 7.63 -10.81 -31.40
CA GLY A 371 6.46 -11.67 -31.18
C GLY A 371 6.73 -12.85 -30.25
N GLU A 372 7.87 -13.52 -30.39
CA GLU A 372 8.24 -14.67 -29.54
C GLU A 372 8.55 -14.24 -28.10
N LEU A 373 9.30 -13.15 -27.94
CA LEU A 373 9.57 -12.57 -26.61
C LEU A 373 8.29 -12.05 -25.95
N PHE A 374 7.38 -11.49 -26.74
CA PHE A 374 6.09 -10.99 -26.26
C PHE A 374 5.19 -12.14 -25.81
N GLU A 375 5.11 -13.22 -26.59
CA GLU A 375 4.36 -14.43 -26.21
C GLU A 375 4.89 -15.03 -24.91
N LEU A 376 6.21 -15.18 -24.78
CA LEU A 376 6.85 -15.66 -23.57
C LEU A 376 6.55 -14.76 -22.37
N LYS A 377 6.60 -13.44 -22.55
CA LYS A 377 6.30 -12.47 -21.51
C LYS A 377 4.86 -12.58 -21.03
N VAL A 378 3.89 -12.66 -21.94
CA VAL A 378 2.46 -12.82 -21.59
C VAL A 378 2.24 -14.16 -20.88
N ALA A 379 2.83 -15.25 -21.37
CA ALA A 379 2.74 -16.57 -20.74
C ALA A 379 3.24 -16.54 -19.29
N LEU A 380 4.45 -15.99 -19.07
CA LEU A 380 5.04 -15.86 -17.74
C LEU A 380 4.23 -14.94 -16.82
N GLN A 381 3.70 -13.84 -17.34
CA GLN A 381 2.84 -12.91 -16.60
C GLN A 381 1.50 -13.55 -16.18
N LEU A 382 1.00 -14.51 -16.95
CA LEU A 382 -0.20 -15.28 -16.61
C LEU A 382 0.12 -16.56 -15.82
N GLY A 383 1.39 -16.86 -15.57
CA GLY A 383 1.82 -18.10 -14.90
C GLY A 383 1.57 -19.36 -15.70
N ARG A 384 1.50 -19.25 -17.03
CA ARG A 384 1.27 -20.36 -17.96
C ARG A 384 2.54 -20.69 -18.73
N SER A 385 2.65 -21.94 -19.15
CA SER A 385 3.62 -22.29 -20.20
C SER A 385 3.13 -21.80 -21.58
N LEU A 386 4.03 -21.72 -22.57
CA LEU A 386 3.67 -21.31 -23.94
C LEU A 386 2.60 -22.22 -24.57
N SER A 387 2.66 -23.53 -24.32
CA SER A 387 1.65 -24.48 -24.82
C SER A 387 0.29 -24.24 -24.15
N GLU A 388 0.26 -24.10 -22.83
CA GLU A 388 -0.98 -23.85 -22.10
C GLU A 388 -1.64 -22.53 -22.49
N LEU A 389 -0.85 -21.50 -22.80
CA LEU A 389 -1.35 -20.22 -23.28
C LEU A 389 -2.05 -20.36 -24.64
N ARG A 390 -1.43 -21.13 -25.56
CA ARG A 390 -1.99 -21.41 -26.89
C ARG A 390 -3.23 -22.29 -26.81
N ASP A 391 -3.24 -23.28 -25.91
CA ASP A 391 -4.37 -24.17 -25.70
C ASP A 391 -5.58 -23.40 -25.15
N LEU A 392 -5.38 -22.51 -24.18
CA LEU A 392 -6.43 -21.62 -23.68
C LEU A 392 -7.05 -20.78 -24.82
N ALA A 393 -6.21 -20.18 -25.66
CA ALA A 393 -6.68 -19.40 -26.80
C ALA A 393 -7.47 -20.26 -27.82
N ASN A 394 -7.05 -21.50 -28.06
CA ASN A 394 -7.75 -22.41 -28.96
C ASN A 394 -9.12 -22.84 -28.40
N ILE A 395 -9.22 -23.04 -27.08
CA ILE A 395 -10.50 -23.34 -26.41
C ILE A 395 -11.42 -22.12 -26.54
N SER A 396 -10.89 -20.91 -26.30
CA SER A 396 -11.65 -19.64 -26.40
C SER A 396 -12.27 -19.45 -27.77
N ALA A 397 -11.48 -19.71 -28.81
CA ALA A 397 -11.92 -19.58 -30.19
C ALA A 397 -13.01 -20.59 -30.59
N ARG A 398 -13.10 -21.74 -29.91
CA ARG A 398 -14.08 -22.81 -30.19
C ARG A 398 -15.38 -22.63 -29.45
N ASP A 399 -15.31 -22.14 -28.22
CA ASP A 399 -16.44 -22.08 -27.28
C ASP A 399 -17.14 -20.71 -27.29
N ASP A 400 -16.97 -19.94 -28.38
CA ASP A 400 -17.47 -18.56 -28.55
C ASP A 400 -17.25 -17.65 -27.32
N GLY A 401 -16.14 -17.88 -26.61
CA GLY A 401 -15.76 -17.11 -25.42
C GLY A 401 -16.48 -17.51 -24.11
N ASP A 402 -17.16 -18.66 -24.02
CA ASP A 402 -17.78 -19.17 -22.79
C ASP A 402 -16.89 -20.11 -21.97
N ILE A 403 -15.60 -19.80 -21.92
CA ILE A 403 -14.65 -20.50 -21.05
C ILE A 403 -14.90 -20.12 -19.59
N GLU A 404 -15.06 -21.09 -18.69
CA GLU A 404 -15.06 -20.86 -17.24
C GLU A 404 -13.64 -20.69 -16.64
N GLU A 405 -12.60 -21.11 -17.36
CA GLU A 405 -11.20 -21.01 -16.94
C GLU A 405 -10.67 -19.56 -16.99
N PHE A 406 -9.97 -19.14 -15.93
CA PHE A 406 -9.28 -17.85 -15.86
C PHE A 406 -8.04 -17.81 -16.76
N ALA A 407 -7.71 -16.64 -17.32
CA ALA A 407 -6.48 -16.48 -18.09
C ALA A 407 -5.24 -16.59 -17.19
N SER A 408 -5.31 -16.05 -15.98
CA SER A 408 -4.23 -16.16 -14.99
C SER A 408 -4.30 -17.49 -14.23
N LYS A 409 -3.14 -18.13 -14.02
CA LYS A 409 -2.93 -19.20 -13.03
C LYS A 409 -2.26 -18.70 -11.75
N LEU A 410 -1.84 -17.43 -11.71
CA LEU A 410 -1.08 -16.86 -10.60
C LEU A 410 -1.96 -16.32 -9.47
N PHE A 411 -3.20 -15.96 -9.77
CA PHE A 411 -4.07 -15.20 -8.88
C PHE A 411 -5.41 -15.90 -8.71
#